data_AF-A0A976Q2G7-F1
#
_entry.id   AF-A0A976Q2G7-F1
#
_cell.length_a   1.000
_cell.length_b   1.000
_cell.length_c   1.000
_cell.angle_alpha   90.00
_cell.angle_beta   90.00
_cell.angle_gamma   90.00
#
_symmetry.space_group_name_H-M   'P 1'
#
loop_
_entity.id
_entity.type
_entity.pdbx_description
1 polymer ?
#
loop_
_entity_poly.entity_id
_entity_poly.type
_entity_poly.pdbx_seq_one_letter_code
_entity_poly.pdbx_strand_id
1 'polypeptide(L)'
;MAPIPARAGARPSPRASWWFSVRAWSRVMLLMGCGGAGTTACSPTESALRERTFHPGERQHDRDSTVVELQHAHYGPQTVRLRVRLRNEGATAVQVPRDGILLAYDGLEYPLDTATATGITDPIVLPPGRDHHLVLRFRLARAMTREAKLLLRGMTRNAEALTPLRLTIPALLATSATTIDSDATGRKN
;
A
#
# COMPACT_ATOMS: atom_id res chain seq x y z
N MET A 1 -17.69 53.39 -23.94
CA MET A 1 -18.59 53.70 -22.82
C MET A 1 -19.59 52.54 -22.73
N ALA A 2 -19.38 51.62 -21.79
CA ALA A 2 -20.21 50.43 -21.55
C ALA A 2 -20.25 50.22 -20.02
N PRO A 3 -21.39 49.78 -19.44
CA PRO A 3 -21.64 49.91 -18.01
C PRO A 3 -20.95 48.84 -17.16
N ILE A 4 -20.49 49.29 -15.99
CA ILE A 4 -19.99 48.49 -14.87
C ILE A 4 -21.18 47.92 -14.09
N PRO A 5 -21.25 46.61 -13.81
CA PRO A 5 -22.04 46.13 -12.69
C PRO A 5 -21.22 46.20 -11.39
N ALA A 6 -21.69 47.05 -10.47
CA ALA A 6 -21.24 47.11 -9.09
C ALA A 6 -22.26 46.44 -8.16
N ARG A 7 -21.76 46.03 -6.98
CA ARG A 7 -22.46 45.64 -5.73
C ARG A 7 -23.05 44.23 -5.69
N ALA A 8 -23.12 43.56 -4.54
CA ALA A 8 -22.61 43.75 -3.20
C ALA A 8 -22.90 42.45 -2.43
N GLY A 9 -22.15 42.14 -1.36
CA GLY A 9 -22.54 41.04 -0.49
C GLY A 9 -21.49 40.64 0.53
N ALA A 10 -21.00 41.57 1.33
CA ALA A 10 -20.33 41.22 2.58
C ALA A 10 -21.34 40.54 3.52
N ARG A 11 -21.00 39.36 4.03
CA ARG A 11 -21.57 38.81 5.27
C ARG A 11 -20.49 38.12 6.10
N PRO A 12 -20.67 38.07 7.43
CA PRO A 12 -19.60 38.01 8.42
C PRO A 12 -19.30 36.58 8.90
N SER A 13 -18.24 36.51 9.71
CA SER A 13 -17.58 35.37 10.39
C SER A 13 -18.49 34.31 11.04
N PRO A 14 -17.92 33.17 11.46
CA PRO A 14 -17.42 33.15 12.84
C PRO A 14 -16.05 32.46 13.02
N ARG A 15 -15.28 33.02 13.95
CA ARG A 15 -14.24 32.33 14.71
C ARG A 15 -14.83 31.04 15.30
N ALA A 16 -14.14 29.93 15.10
CA ALA A 16 -14.33 28.73 15.90
C ALA A 16 -12.96 28.27 16.41
N SER A 17 -12.52 28.96 17.46
CA SER A 17 -11.55 28.46 18.42
C SER A 17 -12.13 27.24 19.13
N TRP A 18 -11.53 26.07 18.93
CA TRP A 18 -11.78 24.91 19.79
C TRP A 18 -10.46 24.51 20.44
N TRP A 19 -10.14 25.26 21.49
CA TRP A 19 -9.36 24.73 22.60
C TRP A 19 -10.23 23.68 23.28
N PHE A 20 -9.82 22.42 23.22
CA PHE A 20 -10.15 21.46 24.26
C PHE A 20 -8.87 20.91 24.85
N SER A 21 -8.63 21.41 26.05
CA SER A 21 -7.63 20.96 26.98
C SER A 21 -8.11 19.71 27.71
N VAL A 22 -7.16 18.78 27.88
CA VAL A 22 -6.93 17.93 29.06
C VAL A 22 -8.01 16.89 29.40
N ARG A 23 -7.63 15.61 29.29
CA ARG A 23 -7.51 14.62 30.38
C ARG A 23 -7.39 13.23 29.74
N ALA A 24 -6.20 12.64 29.79
CA ALA A 24 -5.90 11.66 30.83
C ALA A 24 -6.97 10.55 30.87
N TRP A 25 -6.86 9.60 29.96
CA TRP A 25 -7.53 8.31 30.08
C TRP A 25 -6.48 7.22 30.23
N SER A 26 -6.31 6.88 31.51
CA SER A 26 -6.21 5.52 32.03
C SER A 26 -5.10 4.64 31.47
N ARG A 27 -3.95 4.71 32.17
CA ARG A 27 -3.30 3.51 32.68
C ARG A 27 -4.36 2.57 33.26
N VAL A 28 -4.83 1.60 32.48
CA VAL A 28 -5.40 0.39 33.03
C VAL A 28 -4.20 -0.45 33.47
N MET A 29 -4.05 -0.56 34.79
CA MET A 29 -3.26 -1.57 35.46
C MET A 29 -3.58 -2.93 34.85
N LEU A 30 -2.61 -3.55 34.17
CA LEU A 30 -2.48 -4.99 34.18
C LEU A 30 -1.63 -5.35 35.40
N LEU A 31 -2.25 -5.26 36.58
CA LEU A 31 -1.91 -6.11 37.70
C LEU A 31 -2.68 -7.41 37.50
N MET A 32 -2.14 -8.27 36.63
CA MET A 32 -2.51 -9.68 36.60
C MET A 32 -1.25 -10.44 36.95
N GLY A 33 -1.23 -10.92 38.20
CA GLY A 33 -0.06 -11.52 38.82
C GLY A 33 0.47 -12.70 38.02
N CYS A 34 1.76 -12.67 37.73
CA CYS A 34 2.56 -13.89 37.54
C CYS A 34 2.82 -14.50 38.92
N GLY A 35 1.78 -15.07 39.52
CA GLY A 35 1.88 -15.89 40.73
C GLY A 35 1.76 -17.34 40.35
N GLY A 36 2.88 -18.07 40.34
CA GLY A 36 2.88 -19.53 40.20
C GLY A 36 3.88 -20.02 39.15
N ALA A 37 4.86 -20.77 39.61
CA ALA A 37 5.89 -21.40 38.81
C ALA A 37 5.33 -22.14 37.59
N GLY A 38 5.92 -21.87 36.42
CA GLY A 38 5.72 -22.64 35.20
C GLY A 38 4.67 -22.07 34.25
N THR A 39 4.95 -20.96 33.58
CA THR A 39 4.32 -20.64 32.29
C THR A 39 5.21 -19.72 31.46
N THR A 40 5.47 -20.16 30.23
CA THR A 40 6.11 -19.45 29.14
C THR A 40 5.44 -18.11 28.90
N ALA A 41 6.24 -17.05 28.86
CA ALA A 41 5.79 -15.71 28.50
C ALA A 41 5.27 -15.70 27.05
N CYS A 42 3.95 -15.62 26.88
CA CYS A 42 3.34 -15.29 25.60
C CYS A 42 3.48 -13.79 25.37
N SER A 43 4.59 -13.37 24.76
CA SER A 43 4.68 -12.07 24.09
C SER A 43 3.52 -11.98 23.07
N PRO A 44 2.79 -10.86 22.95
CA PRO A 44 1.84 -10.70 21.87
C PRO A 44 2.65 -10.75 20.57
N THR A 45 2.47 -11.82 19.81
CA THR A 45 3.08 -12.00 18.50
C THR A 45 2.53 -10.88 17.62
N GLU A 46 3.29 -9.79 17.46
CA GLU A 46 3.12 -8.88 16.34
C GLU A 46 2.94 -9.77 15.12
N SER A 47 1.79 -9.68 14.46
CA SER A 47 1.55 -10.40 13.21
C SER A 47 2.66 -10.01 12.25
N ALA A 48 3.67 -10.88 12.14
CA ALA A 48 4.93 -10.55 11.48
C ALA A 48 4.61 -10.11 10.06
N LEU A 49 4.87 -8.84 9.76
CA LEU A 49 4.82 -8.34 8.40
C LEU A 49 5.78 -9.19 7.58
N ARG A 50 5.27 -9.88 6.57
CA ARG A 50 6.09 -10.75 5.73
C ARG A 50 6.52 -9.96 4.51
N GLU A 51 7.81 -9.90 4.27
CA GLU A 51 8.39 -9.23 3.11
C GLU A 51 8.80 -10.24 2.04
N ARG A 52 8.63 -9.84 0.78
CA ARG A 52 9.20 -10.52 -0.38
C ARG A 52 9.86 -9.49 -1.27
N THR A 53 11.12 -9.74 -1.61
CA THR A 53 11.90 -8.95 -2.56
C THR A 53 11.97 -9.69 -3.90
N PHE A 54 12.00 -8.94 -4.99
CA PHE A 54 12.06 -9.48 -6.35
C PHE A 54 13.31 -8.97 -7.06
N HIS A 55 13.90 -9.83 -7.88
CA HIS A 55 15.02 -9.41 -8.71
C HIS A 55 14.52 -8.55 -9.89
N PRO A 56 15.37 -7.66 -10.43
CA PRO A 56 15.00 -6.87 -11.58
C PRO A 56 14.52 -7.73 -12.77
N GLY A 57 13.40 -7.36 -13.38
CA GLY A 57 12.78 -8.04 -14.51
C GLY A 57 11.94 -9.28 -14.15
N GLU A 58 12.01 -9.80 -12.92
CA GLU A 58 11.26 -11.00 -12.51
C GLU A 58 9.75 -10.77 -12.53
N ARG A 59 9.33 -9.57 -12.12
CA ARG A 59 7.91 -9.18 -12.00
C ARG A 59 7.70 -7.82 -12.65
N GLN A 60 7.62 -7.83 -13.97
CA GLN A 60 7.35 -6.64 -14.76
C GLN A 60 6.21 -6.83 -15.76
N HIS A 61 5.64 -5.72 -16.18
CA HIS A 61 4.71 -5.65 -17.29
C HIS A 61 5.00 -4.39 -18.11
N ASP A 62 5.04 -4.54 -19.43
CA ASP A 62 5.33 -3.49 -20.39
C ASP A 62 4.12 -3.30 -21.32
N ARG A 63 3.69 -2.05 -21.45
CA ARG A 63 2.65 -1.64 -22.39
C ARG A 63 2.84 -0.18 -22.79
N ASP A 64 2.64 0.11 -24.08
CA ASP A 64 2.67 1.47 -24.63
C ASP A 64 3.94 2.26 -24.24
N SER A 65 5.10 1.58 -24.23
CA SER A 65 6.39 2.13 -23.76
C SER A 65 6.39 2.58 -22.30
N THR A 66 5.55 1.98 -21.47
CA THR A 66 5.51 2.20 -20.03
C THR A 66 5.69 0.86 -19.33
N VAL A 67 6.72 0.76 -18.51
CA VAL A 67 7.06 -0.46 -17.76
C VAL A 67 6.70 -0.25 -16.30
N VAL A 68 5.99 -1.20 -15.71
CA VAL A 68 5.80 -1.32 -14.27
C VAL A 68 6.48 -2.57 -13.76
N GLU A 69 7.22 -2.43 -12.66
CA GLU A 69 7.99 -3.50 -12.06
C GLU A 69 7.82 -3.53 -10.54
N LEU A 70 7.57 -4.71 -9.98
CA LEU A 70 7.48 -4.92 -8.54
C LEU A 70 8.88 -5.19 -7.97
N GLN A 71 9.31 -4.37 -7.01
CA GLN A 71 10.61 -4.51 -6.35
C GLN A 71 10.47 -5.20 -4.98
N HIS A 72 9.51 -4.76 -4.17
CA HIS A 72 9.22 -5.33 -2.85
C HIS A 72 7.72 -5.41 -2.60
N ALA A 73 7.30 -6.42 -1.84
CA ALA A 73 5.95 -6.51 -1.29
C ALA A 73 6.00 -6.86 0.19
N HIS A 74 5.33 -6.08 1.02
CA HIS A 74 5.11 -6.35 2.43
C HIS A 74 3.64 -6.70 2.67
N TYR A 75 3.42 -7.86 3.29
CA TYR A 75 2.10 -8.41 3.57
C TYR A 75 1.81 -8.32 5.07
N GLY A 76 0.72 -7.65 5.42
CA GLY A 76 0.12 -7.69 6.75
C GLY A 76 -1.27 -8.33 6.73
N PRO A 77 -1.92 -8.47 7.90
CA PRO A 77 -3.23 -9.12 8.01
C PRO A 77 -4.34 -8.46 7.19
N GLN A 78 -4.28 -7.15 6.99
CA GLN A 78 -5.28 -6.36 6.25
C GLN A 78 -4.64 -5.24 5.41
N THR A 79 -3.34 -5.33 5.17
CA THR A 79 -2.60 -4.30 4.46
C THR A 79 -1.58 -4.93 3.54
N VAL A 80 -1.44 -4.37 2.35
CA VAL A 80 -0.34 -4.71 1.43
C VAL A 80 0.39 -3.43 1.07
N ARG A 81 1.72 -3.44 1.20
CA ARG A 81 2.59 -2.35 0.78
C ARG A 81 3.49 -2.83 -0.35
N LEU A 82 3.43 -2.18 -1.50
CA LEU A 82 4.24 -2.50 -2.67
C LEU A 82 5.25 -1.39 -2.91
N ARG A 83 6.51 -1.76 -3.15
CA ARG A 83 7.49 -0.86 -3.75
C ARG A 83 7.58 -1.20 -5.23
N VAL A 84 7.18 -0.27 -6.09
CA VAL A 84 7.20 -0.46 -7.55
C VAL A 84 8.11 0.55 -8.22
N ARG A 85 8.70 0.15 -9.34
CA ARG A 85 9.41 1.02 -10.27
C ARG A 85 8.55 1.19 -11.51
N LEU A 86 8.27 2.44 -11.87
CA LEU A 86 7.65 2.83 -13.12
C LEU A 86 8.71 3.44 -14.02
N ARG A 87 8.75 3.04 -15.30
CA ARG A 87 9.65 3.61 -16.30
C ARG A 87 8.84 3.98 -17.53
N ASN A 88 8.99 5.22 -17.98
CA ASN A 88 8.44 5.66 -19.27
C ASN A 88 9.57 5.63 -20.30
N GLU A 89 9.51 4.68 -21.21
CA GLU A 89 10.46 4.50 -22.32
C GLU A 89 10.06 5.30 -23.57
N GLY A 90 8.89 5.95 -23.54
CA GLY A 90 8.42 6.82 -24.60
C GLY A 90 9.13 8.18 -24.61
N ALA A 91 8.89 8.96 -25.67
CA ALA A 91 9.46 10.30 -25.85
C ALA A 91 8.67 11.41 -25.13
N THR A 92 7.45 11.13 -24.68
CA THR A 92 6.55 12.11 -24.05
C THR A 92 6.11 11.65 -22.67
N ALA A 93 5.89 12.62 -21.77
CA ALA A 93 5.49 12.33 -20.40
C ALA A 93 4.15 11.59 -20.36
N VAL A 94 4.06 10.62 -19.44
CA VAL A 94 2.83 9.88 -19.16
C VAL A 94 2.26 10.37 -17.82
N GLN A 95 0.97 10.65 -17.78
CA GLN A 95 0.26 10.98 -16.54
C GLN A 95 -0.51 9.75 -16.07
N VAL A 96 -0.33 9.38 -14.80
CA VAL A 96 -1.06 8.30 -14.14
C VAL A 96 -1.92 8.94 -13.05
N PRO A 97 -3.25 8.95 -13.21
CA PRO A 97 -4.11 9.55 -12.21
C PRO A 97 -4.13 8.66 -10.96
N ARG A 98 -4.14 9.27 -9.79
CA ARG A 98 -3.96 8.55 -8.52
C ARG A 98 -5.11 7.58 -8.21
N ASP A 99 -6.33 7.98 -8.57
CA ASP A 99 -7.54 7.16 -8.47
C ASP A 99 -7.55 5.98 -9.44
N GLY A 100 -6.74 6.04 -10.51
CA GLY A 100 -6.49 4.96 -11.44
C GLY A 100 -5.58 3.84 -10.91
N ILE A 101 -4.98 3.98 -9.73
CA ILE A 101 -4.09 2.99 -9.11
C ILE A 101 -4.88 2.11 -8.15
N LEU A 102 -5.12 0.86 -8.57
CA LEU A 102 -5.99 -0.09 -7.87
C LEU A 102 -5.29 -1.42 -7.66
N LEU A 103 -5.63 -2.10 -6.56
CA LEU A 103 -5.29 -3.50 -6.35
C LEU A 103 -6.55 -4.35 -6.51
N ALA A 104 -6.61 -5.19 -7.54
CA ALA A 104 -7.67 -6.19 -7.68
C ALA A 104 -7.29 -7.47 -6.93
N TYR A 105 -8.09 -7.86 -5.94
CA TYR A 105 -7.88 -9.06 -5.15
C TYR A 105 -9.23 -9.72 -4.82
N ASP A 106 -9.36 -11.00 -5.18
CA ASP A 106 -10.54 -11.83 -4.89
C ASP A 106 -11.86 -11.22 -5.39
N GLY A 107 -11.84 -10.69 -6.62
CA GLY A 107 -13.01 -10.07 -7.27
C GLY A 107 -13.33 -8.64 -6.82
N LEU A 108 -12.58 -8.10 -5.86
CA LEU A 108 -12.76 -6.74 -5.36
C LEU A 108 -11.60 -5.83 -5.79
N GLU A 109 -11.91 -4.55 -6.00
CA GLU A 109 -10.90 -3.52 -6.30
C GLU A 109 -10.69 -2.63 -5.08
N TYR A 110 -9.43 -2.54 -4.65
CA TYR A 110 -9.02 -1.76 -3.49
C TYR A 110 -8.26 -0.52 -3.97
N PRO A 111 -8.73 0.69 -3.67
CA PRO A 111 -8.03 1.91 -4.05
C PRO A 111 -6.77 2.11 -3.21
N LEU A 112 -5.85 2.92 -3.73
CA LEU A 112 -4.66 3.37 -3.01
C LEU A 112 -5.04 4.07 -1.70
N ASP A 113 -4.43 3.67 -0.57
CA ASP A 113 -4.60 4.32 0.74
C ASP A 113 -3.89 5.69 0.76
N THR A 114 -4.66 6.74 0.50
CA THR A 114 -4.14 8.09 0.29
C THR A 114 -3.64 8.77 1.55
N ALA A 115 -4.14 8.37 2.72
CA ALA A 115 -3.77 8.95 4.01
C ALA A 115 -2.31 8.68 4.40
N THR A 116 -1.67 7.71 3.73
CA THR A 116 -0.32 7.24 4.06
C THR A 116 0.66 7.31 2.88
N ALA A 117 0.17 7.74 1.72
CA ALA A 117 0.95 7.92 0.51
C ALA A 117 1.76 9.23 0.60
N THR A 118 2.91 9.19 1.26
CA THR A 118 3.89 10.27 1.25
C THR A 118 4.60 10.33 -0.11
N GLY A 119 4.70 11.52 -0.70
CA GLY A 119 5.48 11.75 -1.93
C GLY A 119 4.79 11.38 -3.23
N ILE A 120 3.47 11.17 -3.22
CA ILE A 120 2.68 10.92 -4.44
C ILE A 120 1.87 12.18 -4.79
N THR A 121 2.22 12.83 -5.90
CA THR A 121 1.43 13.92 -6.50
C THR A 121 0.24 13.34 -7.27
N ASP A 122 -0.79 14.16 -7.51
CA ASP A 122 -1.93 13.79 -8.35
C ASP A 122 -2.09 14.80 -9.51
N PRO A 123 -1.93 14.38 -10.77
CA PRO A 123 -1.52 13.04 -11.21
C PRO A 123 -0.04 12.74 -10.88
N ILE A 124 0.34 11.47 -10.98
CA ILE A 124 1.74 11.07 -11.04
C ILE A 124 2.24 11.33 -12.45
N VAL A 125 3.26 12.17 -12.60
CA VAL A 125 3.88 12.47 -13.89
C VAL A 125 5.12 11.60 -14.06
N LEU A 126 5.18 10.83 -15.14
CA LEU A 126 6.32 10.00 -15.54
C LEU A 126 7.04 10.66 -16.72
N PRO A 127 8.13 11.41 -16.49
CA PRO A 127 8.95 11.99 -17.56
C PRO A 127 9.58 10.91 -18.45
N PRO A 128 9.87 11.22 -19.72
CA PRO A 128 10.51 10.28 -20.63
C PRO A 128 11.90 9.87 -20.13
N GLY A 129 12.23 8.59 -20.26
CA GLY A 129 13.53 8.00 -19.95
C GLY A 129 13.90 7.97 -18.46
N ARG A 130 12.97 8.27 -17.54
CA ARG A 130 13.24 8.30 -16.10
C ARG A 130 12.50 7.19 -15.35
N ASP A 131 13.19 6.63 -14.37
CA ASP A 131 12.61 5.72 -13.38
C ASP A 131 11.91 6.53 -12.29
N HIS A 132 10.73 6.07 -11.87
CA HIS A 132 9.94 6.61 -10.76
C HIS A 132 9.66 5.48 -9.77
N HIS A 133 10.14 5.62 -8.54
CA HIS A 133 9.91 4.66 -7.48
C HIS A 133 8.71 5.10 -6.64
N LEU A 134 7.71 4.23 -6.52
CA LEU A 134 6.51 4.49 -5.73
C LEU A 134 6.39 3.46 -4.60
N VAL A 135 5.91 3.93 -3.45
CA VAL A 135 5.48 3.07 -2.35
C VAL A 135 3.96 3.14 -2.27
N LEU A 136 3.30 2.07 -2.70
CA LEU A 136 1.85 1.96 -2.77
C LEU A 136 1.35 1.17 -1.56
N ARG A 137 0.31 1.67 -0.89
CA ARG A 137 -0.32 0.96 0.24
C ARG A 137 -1.79 0.74 -0.04
N PHE A 138 -2.27 -0.48 0.22
CA PHE A 138 -3.67 -0.86 0.07
C PHE A 138 -4.19 -1.43 1.39
N ARG A 139 -5.43 -1.09 1.74
CA ARG A 139 -6.16 -1.70 2.86
C ARG A 139 -7.11 -2.74 2.32
N LEU A 140 -7.04 -3.95 2.84
CA LEU A 140 -7.83 -5.10 2.44
C LEU A 140 -8.78 -5.49 3.56
N ALA A 141 -9.88 -6.17 3.22
CA ALA A 141 -10.75 -6.76 4.24
C ALA A 141 -10.08 -7.92 5.00
N ARG A 142 -9.10 -8.59 4.37
CA ARG A 142 -8.41 -9.79 4.88
C ARG A 142 -6.99 -9.93 4.32
N ALA A 143 -6.25 -10.90 4.86
CA ALA A 143 -4.89 -11.18 4.45
C ALA A 143 -4.84 -11.67 3.00
N MET A 144 -3.80 -11.26 2.27
CA MET A 144 -3.63 -11.61 0.86
C MET A 144 -3.04 -13.02 0.68
N THR A 145 -3.91 -14.02 0.69
CA THR A 145 -3.55 -15.46 0.60
C THR A 145 -3.56 -16.02 -0.83
N ARG A 146 -4.01 -15.21 -1.81
CA ARG A 146 -4.02 -15.54 -3.24
C ARG A 146 -3.35 -14.42 -4.02
N GLU A 147 -3.08 -14.66 -5.30
CA GLU A 147 -2.54 -13.63 -6.17
C GLU A 147 -3.51 -12.44 -6.30
N ALA A 148 -2.93 -11.25 -6.42
CA ALA A 148 -3.63 -10.02 -6.72
C ALA A 148 -3.10 -9.41 -8.02
N LYS A 149 -3.78 -8.39 -8.54
CA LYS A 149 -3.34 -7.63 -9.71
C LYS A 149 -3.26 -6.16 -9.35
N LEU A 150 -2.08 -5.57 -9.47
CA LEU A 150 -1.92 -4.13 -9.49
C LEU A 150 -2.34 -3.61 -10.86
N LEU A 151 -3.22 -2.61 -10.87
CA LEU A 151 -3.79 -2.01 -12.07
C LEU A 151 -3.41 -0.52 -12.09
N LEU A 152 -2.92 -0.04 -13.22
CA LEU A 152 -2.79 1.40 -13.50
C LEU A 152 -3.74 1.74 -14.65
N ARG A 153 -4.81 2.48 -14.35
CA ARG A 153 -5.89 2.87 -15.27
C ARG A 153 -5.89 4.38 -15.52
N GLY A 154 -6.60 4.79 -16.56
CA GLY A 154 -6.78 6.21 -16.88
C GLY A 154 -5.48 6.93 -17.25
N MET A 155 -4.44 6.18 -17.61
CA MET A 155 -3.15 6.76 -17.98
C MET A 155 -3.31 7.55 -19.28
N THR A 156 -2.63 8.69 -19.37
CA THR A 156 -2.68 9.53 -20.57
C THR A 156 -1.29 9.97 -21.02
N ARG A 157 -1.14 10.19 -22.33
CA ARG A 157 0.04 10.78 -22.98
C ARG A 157 -0.46 11.86 -23.94
N ASN A 158 -0.06 13.12 -23.73
CA ASN A 158 -0.57 14.25 -24.52
C ASN A 158 -2.11 14.29 -24.63
N ALA A 159 -2.82 13.99 -23.53
CA ALA A 159 -4.29 13.84 -23.47
C ALA A 159 -4.89 12.62 -24.21
N GLU A 160 -4.09 11.79 -24.86
CA GLU A 160 -4.52 10.50 -25.41
C GLU A 160 -4.53 9.42 -24.33
N ALA A 161 -5.59 8.61 -24.28
CA ALA A 161 -5.70 7.51 -23.31
C ALA A 161 -4.81 6.33 -23.70
N LEU A 162 -4.07 5.78 -22.73
CA LEU A 162 -3.24 4.60 -22.89
C LEU A 162 -3.95 3.32 -22.41
N THR A 163 -3.46 2.17 -22.85
CA THR A 163 -3.96 0.87 -22.40
C THR A 163 -3.64 0.69 -20.91
N PRO A 164 -4.57 0.17 -20.08
CA PRO A 164 -4.28 -0.09 -18.67
C PRO A 164 -3.14 -1.09 -18.48
N LEU A 165 -2.18 -0.77 -17.61
CA LEU A 165 -1.12 -1.68 -17.19
C LEU A 165 -1.62 -2.61 -16.08
N ARG A 166 -1.20 -3.88 -16.14
CA ARG A 166 -1.58 -4.93 -15.19
C ARG A 166 -0.36 -5.71 -14.73
N LEU A 167 -0.08 -5.72 -13.44
CA LEU A 167 1.02 -6.47 -12.85
C LEU A 167 0.51 -7.49 -11.83
N THR A 168 0.88 -8.76 -11.99
CA THR A 168 0.52 -9.82 -11.03
C THR A 168 1.37 -9.70 -9.77
N ILE A 169 0.70 -9.66 -8.62
CA ILE A 169 1.31 -9.62 -7.29
C ILE A 169 1.13 -11.00 -6.65
N PRO A 170 2.21 -11.72 -6.31
CA PRO A 170 2.09 -13.07 -5.81
C PRO A 170 1.47 -13.08 -4.40
N ALA A 171 0.77 -14.18 -4.08
CA ALA A 171 0.27 -14.41 -2.73
C ALA A 171 1.40 -14.48 -1.70
N LEU A 172 1.05 -14.25 -0.44
CA LEU A 172 1.87 -14.73 0.65
C LEU A 172 1.79 -16.25 0.70
N LEU A 173 2.88 -16.95 0.33
CA LEU A 173 2.97 -18.38 0.58
C LEU A 173 3.00 -18.59 2.10
N ALA A 174 2.05 -19.38 2.61
CA ALA A 174 2.17 -19.93 3.94
C ALA A 174 3.47 -20.73 3.96
N THR A 175 4.47 -20.28 4.72
CA THR A 175 5.61 -21.13 5.03
C THR A 175 5.03 -22.30 5.82
N SER A 176 4.88 -23.45 5.18
CA SER A 176 4.64 -24.69 5.90
C SER A 176 5.80 -24.82 6.89
N ALA A 177 5.50 -24.76 8.18
CA ALA A 177 6.48 -25.07 9.19
C ALA A 177 6.95 -26.49 8.90
N THR A 178 8.23 -26.64 8.58
CA THR A 178 8.88 -27.94 8.59
C THR A 178 8.84 -28.42 10.02
N THR A 179 7.83 -29.23 10.37
CA THR A 179 7.88 -30.07 11.57
C THR A 179 9.07 -30.98 11.37
N ILE A 180 10.21 -30.61 11.96
CA ILE A 180 11.32 -31.53 12.15
C ILE A 180 10.81 -32.51 13.20
N ASP A 181 10.24 -33.60 12.73
CA ASP A 181 9.90 -34.76 13.52
C ASP A 181 11.22 -35.26 14.11
N SER A 182 11.48 -34.88 15.36
CA SER A 182 12.63 -35.38 16.12
C SER A 182 12.26 -36.76 16.64
N ASP A 183 12.15 -37.72 15.73
CA ASP A 183 12.05 -39.13 16.09
C ASP A 183 13.28 -39.86 15.55
N ALA A 184 14.31 -39.86 16.39
CA ALA A 184 15.42 -40.81 16.32
C ALA A 184 15.68 -41.33 17.74
N THR A 185 14.69 -42.08 18.24
CA THR A 185 14.87 -43.43 18.77
C THR A 185 16.30 -43.88 19.12
N GLY A 186 16.45 -44.45 20.32
CA GLY A 186 17.27 -45.64 20.47
C GLY A 186 18.54 -45.53 21.31
N ARG A 187 18.36 -45.28 22.60
CA ARG A 187 19.25 -45.73 23.67
C ARG A 187 19.54 -47.24 23.48
N LYS A 188 20.80 -47.62 23.22
CA LYS A 188 21.28 -49.00 23.40
C LYS A 188 22.21 -49.05 24.60
N ASN A 189 22.03 -50.15 25.35
CA ASN A 189 22.65 -50.50 26.62
C ASN A 189 24.18 -50.47 26.61
#